data_AF-A0AAV6GNX3-F1
#
_entry.id   AF-A0AAV6GNX3-F1
#
_cell.length_a   1.000
_cell.length_b   1.000
_cell.length_c   1.000
_cell.angle_alpha   90.00
_cell.angle_beta   90.00
_cell.angle_gamma   90.00
#
_symmetry.space_group_name_H-M   'P 1'
#
loop_
_entity.id
_entity.type
_entity.pdbx_description
1 polymer ?
#
loop_
_entity_poly.entity_id
_entity_poly.type
_entity_poly.pdbx_seq_one_letter_code
_entity_poly.pdbx_strand_id
1 'polypeptide(L)'
;RGLRNRGPDRYWKVQELLKNARHFRGRKNRCYSLAVRAVRRAFVYATKGRQLKRRTMRTLWISRIAAATRELGLKYPVLVDNLVKSSVQLNRKVLSDLAINEPRTFQSLAKLAQARQQEGFRAALGSGSEPPGVLSRVVLLQ
;
A
#
# COMPACT_ATOMS: atom_id res chain seq x y z
N ARG A 1 -46.82 45.31 -4.26
CA ARG A 1 -46.66 43.88 -4.59
C ARG A 1 -45.32 43.69 -5.30
N GLY A 2 -44.31 43.10 -4.67
CA GLY A 2 -42.97 42.96 -5.26
C GLY A 2 -42.90 41.86 -6.33
N LEU A 3 -42.24 42.16 -7.46
CA LEU A 3 -41.91 41.19 -8.51
C LEU A 3 -40.89 40.17 -7.98
N ARG A 4 -41.27 38.89 -7.88
CA ARG A 4 -40.32 37.79 -7.65
C ARG A 4 -39.78 37.29 -8.99
N ASN A 5 -38.56 37.71 -9.36
CA ASN A 5 -37.88 37.19 -10.54
C ASN A 5 -37.20 35.86 -10.19
N ARG A 6 -37.64 34.75 -10.80
CA ARG A 6 -36.94 33.46 -10.74
C ARG A 6 -35.90 33.43 -11.88
N GLY A 7 -34.63 33.70 -11.56
CA GLY A 7 -33.52 33.74 -12.54
C GLY A 7 -33.08 32.36 -13.06
N PRO A 8 -32.12 32.31 -14.00
CA PRO A 8 -31.61 31.09 -14.63
C PRO A 8 -30.75 30.21 -13.70
N ASP A 9 -30.68 30.51 -12.40
CA ASP A 9 -29.84 29.84 -11.40
C ASP A 9 -30.01 28.32 -11.36
N ARG A 10 -31.23 27.84 -11.63
CA ARG A 10 -31.52 26.40 -11.68
C ARG A 10 -30.74 25.70 -12.80
N TYR A 11 -30.64 26.32 -13.98
CA TYR A 11 -29.96 25.73 -15.12
C TYR A 11 -28.47 25.51 -14.81
N TRP A 12 -27.80 26.53 -14.26
CA TRP A 12 -26.39 26.46 -13.89
C TRP A 12 -26.11 25.40 -12.83
N LYS A 13 -26.96 25.29 -11.79
CA LYS A 13 -26.85 24.22 -10.76
C LYS A 13 -27.01 22.82 -11.35
N VAL A 14 -27.95 22.65 -12.28
CA VAL A 14 -28.16 21.36 -12.97
C VAL A 14 -26.95 21.04 -13.86
N GLN A 15 -26.43 22.01 -14.61
CA GLN A 15 -25.27 21.84 -15.48
C GLN A 15 -24.01 21.49 -14.68
N GLU A 16 -23.76 22.14 -13.54
CA GLU A 16 -22.64 21.82 -12.65
C GLU A 16 -22.68 20.35 -12.20
N LEU A 17 -23.85 19.87 -11.78
CA LEU A 17 -24.01 18.48 -11.38
C LEU A 17 -23.86 17.52 -12.56
N LEU A 18 -24.42 17.86 -13.73
CA LEU A 18 -24.33 17.03 -14.93
C LEU A 18 -22.90 16.97 -15.49
N LYS A 19 -22.06 18.00 -15.30
CA LYS A 19 -20.63 17.95 -15.63
C LYS A 19 -19.95 16.76 -14.96
N ASN A 20 -20.24 16.53 -13.67
CA ASN A 20 -19.71 15.39 -12.91
C ASN A 20 -20.30 14.04 -13.34
N ALA A 21 -21.48 14.05 -13.98
CA ALA A 21 -22.20 12.84 -14.39
C ALA A 21 -21.98 12.44 -15.86
N ARG A 22 -21.25 13.24 -16.66
CA ARG A 22 -21.13 13.06 -18.13
C ARG A 22 -20.70 11.65 -18.54
N HIS A 23 -19.76 11.07 -17.81
CA HIS A 23 -19.19 9.76 -18.12
C HIS A 23 -20.04 8.59 -17.60
N PHE A 24 -21.18 8.84 -16.94
CA PHE A 24 -22.07 7.76 -16.50
C PHE A 24 -22.82 7.13 -17.68
N ARG A 25 -23.11 5.83 -17.55
CA ARG A 25 -23.86 5.06 -18.54
C ARG A 25 -25.37 5.28 -18.41
N GLY A 26 -26.07 5.28 -19.55
CA GLY A 26 -27.52 5.37 -19.63
C GLY A 26 -28.07 6.71 -19.15
N ARG A 27 -29.31 6.76 -18.66
CA ARG A 27 -30.01 8.02 -18.30
C ARG A 27 -29.37 8.82 -17.15
N LYS A 28 -28.40 8.24 -16.42
CA LYS A 28 -27.73 8.87 -15.27
C LYS A 28 -26.81 10.04 -15.67
N ASN A 29 -26.44 10.16 -16.95
CA ASN A 29 -25.64 11.27 -17.46
C ASN A 29 -26.46 12.47 -17.98
N ARG A 30 -27.78 12.31 -18.13
CA ARG A 30 -28.69 13.32 -18.72
C ARG A 30 -29.80 13.75 -17.76
N CYS A 31 -30.41 12.79 -17.05
CA CYS A 31 -31.54 13.08 -16.16
C CYS A 31 -31.06 13.52 -14.78
N TYR A 32 -31.33 14.77 -14.39
CA TYR A 32 -30.90 15.37 -13.11
C TYR A 32 -31.22 14.50 -11.89
N SER A 33 -32.47 14.04 -11.74
CA SER A 33 -32.90 13.24 -10.57
C SER A 33 -32.11 11.94 -10.39
N LEU A 34 -31.72 11.30 -11.50
CA LEU A 34 -30.90 10.09 -11.49
C LEU A 34 -29.42 10.42 -11.28
N ALA A 35 -28.94 11.50 -11.92
CA ALA A 35 -27.57 11.99 -11.80
C ALA A 35 -27.22 12.36 -10.35
N VAL A 36 -28.10 13.07 -9.65
CA VAL A 36 -27.89 13.47 -8.23
C VAL A 36 -27.59 12.26 -7.35
N ARG A 37 -28.39 11.21 -7.48
CA ARG A 37 -28.22 9.96 -6.72
C ARG A 37 -26.91 9.26 -7.07
N ALA A 38 -26.55 9.22 -8.36
CA ALA A 38 -25.34 8.58 -8.85
C ALA A 38 -24.07 9.34 -8.43
N VAL A 39 -24.03 10.66 -8.63
CA VAL A 39 -22.90 11.53 -8.25
C VAL A 39 -22.65 11.46 -6.75
N ARG A 40 -23.70 11.56 -5.92
CA ARG A 40 -23.56 11.45 -4.47
C ARG A 40 -22.93 10.11 -4.05
N ARG A 41 -23.38 9.00 -4.63
CA ARG A 41 -22.78 7.67 -4.39
C ARG A 41 -21.32 7.62 -4.84
N ALA A 42 -21.03 8.15 -6.03
CA ALA A 42 -19.67 8.18 -6.58
C ALA A 42 -18.70 8.96 -5.68
N PHE A 43 -19.11 10.09 -5.12
CA PHE A 43 -18.28 10.86 -4.19
C PHE A 43 -18.02 10.13 -2.88
N VAL A 44 -19.02 9.45 -2.31
CA VAL A 44 -18.83 8.60 -1.13
C VAL A 44 -17.83 7.48 -1.43
N TYR A 45 -17.97 6.80 -2.58
CA TYR A 45 -17.03 5.75 -2.99
C TYR A 45 -15.64 6.29 -3.30
N ALA A 46 -15.50 7.49 -3.86
CA ALA A 46 -14.20 8.09 -4.12
C ALA A 46 -13.43 8.31 -2.81
N THR A 47 -14.11 8.85 -1.78
CA THR A 47 -13.50 9.04 -0.46
C THR A 47 -13.11 7.72 0.20
N LYS A 48 -14.00 6.72 0.20
CA LYS A 48 -13.68 5.37 0.71
C LYS A 48 -12.55 4.71 -0.10
N GLY A 49 -12.55 4.89 -1.42
CA GLY A 49 -11.59 4.34 -2.36
C GLY A 49 -10.16 4.82 -2.11
N ARG A 50 -9.96 6.06 -1.65
CA ARG A 50 -8.62 6.57 -1.27
C ARG A 50 -8.00 5.77 -0.10
N GLN A 51 -8.82 5.38 0.88
CA GLN A 51 -8.35 4.53 1.98
C GLN A 51 -8.11 3.09 1.52
N LEU A 52 -9.02 2.54 0.70
CA LEU A 52 -8.90 1.19 0.17
C LEU A 52 -7.67 1.03 -0.73
N LYS A 53 -7.37 2.02 -1.60
CA LYS A 53 -6.19 2.02 -2.47
C LYS A 53 -4.90 1.80 -1.68
N ARG A 54 -4.75 2.44 -0.51
CA ARG A 54 -3.58 2.26 0.36
C ARG A 54 -3.45 0.81 0.86
N ARG A 55 -4.57 0.17 1.21
CA ARG A 55 -4.61 -1.24 1.63
C ARG A 55 -4.30 -2.18 0.46
N THR A 56 -4.96 -1.99 -0.68
CA THR A 56 -4.74 -2.80 -1.89
C THR A 56 -3.30 -2.73 -2.39
N MET A 57 -2.69 -1.53 -2.40
CA MET A 57 -1.28 -1.36 -2.77
C MET A 57 -0.34 -2.11 -1.82
N ARG A 58 -0.61 -2.05 -0.51
CA ARG A 58 0.17 -2.81 0.48
C ARG A 58 0.04 -4.32 0.25
N THR A 59 -1.16 -4.83 0.00
CA THR A 59 -1.38 -6.24 -0.33
C THR A 59 -0.62 -6.65 -1.59
N LEU A 60 -0.65 -5.81 -2.63
CA LEU A 60 0.09 -6.05 -3.87
C LEU A 60 1.60 -6.14 -3.62
N TRP A 61 2.17 -5.19 -2.87
CA TRP A 61 3.61 -5.22 -2.54
C TRP A 61 3.98 -6.47 -1.74
N ILE A 62 3.15 -6.87 -0.76
CA ILE A 62 3.38 -8.11 -0.01
C ILE A 62 3.34 -9.33 -0.92
N SER A 63 2.36 -9.41 -1.83
CA SER A 63 2.23 -10.52 -2.78
C SER A 63 3.45 -10.61 -3.70
N ARG A 64 3.94 -9.48 -4.22
CA ARG A 64 5.15 -9.40 -5.05
C ARG A 64 6.40 -9.86 -4.30
N ILE A 65 6.61 -9.34 -3.09
CA ILE A 65 7.75 -9.75 -2.25
C ILE A 65 7.66 -11.23 -1.91
N ALA A 66 6.47 -11.74 -1.58
CA ALA A 66 6.28 -13.15 -1.27
C ALA A 66 6.57 -14.07 -2.46
N ALA A 67 6.32 -13.63 -3.69
CA ALA A 67 6.73 -14.37 -4.89
C ALA A 67 8.27 -14.39 -5.01
N ALA A 68 8.90 -13.21 -4.94
CA ALA A 68 10.36 -13.10 -5.05
C ALA A 68 11.11 -13.86 -3.93
N THR A 69 10.60 -13.87 -2.70
CA THR A 69 11.23 -14.64 -1.62
C THR A 69 11.13 -16.14 -1.86
N ARG A 70 10.05 -16.64 -2.49
CA ARG A 70 9.88 -18.07 -2.75
C ARG A 70 10.92 -18.59 -3.74
N GLU A 71 11.27 -17.80 -4.75
CA GLU A 71 12.35 -18.12 -5.70
C GLU A 71 13.70 -18.31 -5.00
N LEU A 72 13.90 -17.62 -3.87
CA LEU A 72 15.10 -17.69 -3.04
C LEU A 72 14.97 -18.66 -1.85
N GLY A 73 13.89 -19.46 -1.80
CA GLY A 73 13.66 -20.44 -0.73
C GLY A 73 13.24 -19.85 0.62
N LEU A 74 12.76 -18.60 0.65
CA LEU A 74 12.37 -17.87 1.86
C LEU A 74 10.88 -17.54 1.90
N LYS A 75 10.36 -17.38 3.11
CA LYS A 75 8.99 -16.89 3.35
C LYS A 75 9.02 -15.39 3.66
N TYR A 76 8.08 -14.62 3.12
CA TYR A 76 7.90 -13.20 3.39
C TYR A 76 8.01 -12.77 4.88
N PRO A 77 7.32 -13.39 5.86
CA PRO A 77 7.40 -12.94 7.25
C PRO A 77 8.83 -13.07 7.80
N VAL A 78 9.56 -14.11 7.39
CA VAL A 78 10.95 -14.34 7.79
C VAL A 78 11.86 -13.27 7.22
N LEU A 79 11.69 -12.89 5.94
CA LEU A 79 12.47 -11.81 5.34
C LEU A 79 12.28 -10.50 6.12
N VAL A 80 11.03 -10.09 6.35
CA VAL A 80 10.73 -8.79 6.96
C VAL A 80 11.19 -8.72 8.42
N ASP A 81 10.96 -9.79 9.20
CA ASP A 81 11.39 -9.86 10.60
C ASP A 81 12.91 -9.73 10.74
N ASN A 82 13.67 -10.48 9.93
CA ASN A 82 15.13 -10.45 10.00
C ASN A 82 15.72 -9.13 9.50
N LEU A 83 15.13 -8.48 8.49
CA LEU A 83 15.57 -7.15 8.06
C LEU A 83 15.39 -6.09 9.16
N VAL A 84 14.27 -6.15 9.90
CA VAL A 84 14.05 -5.26 11.05
C VAL A 84 15.07 -5.54 12.17
N LYS A 85 15.36 -6.82 12.47
CA LYS A 85 16.38 -7.22 13.45
C LYS A 85 17.81 -6.82 13.08
N SER A 86 18.08 -6.60 11.79
CA SER A 86 19.35 -6.10 11.27
C SER A 86 19.36 -4.57 11.11
N SER A 87 18.38 -3.86 11.69
CA SER A 87 18.23 -2.40 11.60
C SER A 87 18.07 -1.84 10.18
N VAL A 88 17.69 -2.70 9.21
CA VAL A 88 17.44 -2.29 7.82
C VAL A 88 15.98 -1.86 7.67
N GLN A 89 15.75 -0.55 7.80
CA GLN A 89 14.41 0.04 7.73
C GLN A 89 13.96 0.29 6.29
N LEU A 90 13.59 -0.78 5.57
CA LEU A 90 13.07 -0.67 4.21
C LEU A 90 11.54 -0.80 4.14
N ASN A 91 10.93 0.11 3.38
CA ASN A 91 9.50 0.07 3.10
C ASN A 91 9.16 -1.00 2.06
N ARG A 92 7.95 -1.57 2.18
CA ARG A 92 7.44 -2.63 1.27
C ARG A 92 7.36 -2.18 -0.19
N LYS A 93 7.10 -0.89 -0.44
CA LYS A 93 7.14 -0.32 -1.80
C LYS A 93 8.54 -0.50 -2.41
N VAL A 94 9.58 -0.08 -1.70
CA VAL A 94 10.98 -0.14 -2.15
C VAL A 94 11.42 -1.59 -2.29
N LEU A 95 11.12 -2.45 -1.30
CA LEU A 95 11.43 -3.88 -1.40
C LEU A 95 10.77 -4.54 -2.61
N SER A 96 9.51 -4.19 -2.92
CA SER A 96 8.84 -4.73 -4.10
C SER A 96 9.40 -4.20 -5.42
N ASP A 97 9.98 -3.00 -5.41
CA ASP A 97 10.59 -2.37 -6.59
C ASP A 97 11.97 -2.96 -6.86
N LEU A 98 12.78 -3.13 -5.80
CA LEU A 98 14.06 -3.84 -5.86
C LEU A 98 13.89 -5.28 -6.33
N ALA A 99 12.84 -5.97 -5.87
CA ALA A 99 12.55 -7.33 -6.32
C ALA A 99 12.29 -7.43 -7.84
N ILE A 100 11.77 -6.37 -8.47
CA ILE A 100 11.46 -6.35 -9.91
C ILE A 100 12.63 -5.83 -10.73
N ASN A 101 13.18 -4.67 -10.33
CA ASN A 101 14.18 -3.95 -11.14
C ASN A 101 15.62 -4.40 -10.82
N GLU A 102 15.88 -4.83 -9.59
CA GLU A 102 17.24 -5.07 -9.06
C GLU A 102 17.35 -6.42 -8.34
N PRO A 103 17.24 -7.54 -9.08
CA PRO A 103 17.17 -8.89 -8.48
C PRO A 103 18.42 -9.25 -7.68
N ARG A 104 19.60 -8.75 -8.10
CA ARG A 104 20.87 -8.98 -7.39
C ARG A 104 20.86 -8.34 -6.00
N THR A 105 20.40 -7.10 -5.90
CA THR A 105 20.27 -6.38 -4.62
C THR A 105 19.27 -7.07 -3.71
N PHE A 106 18.13 -7.50 -4.25
CA PHE A 106 17.13 -8.26 -3.49
C PHE A 106 17.69 -9.60 -2.98
N GLN A 107 18.47 -10.31 -3.80
CA GLN A 107 19.14 -11.54 -3.40
C GLN A 107 20.13 -11.32 -2.25
N SER A 108 20.91 -10.25 -2.27
CA SER A 108 21.82 -9.88 -1.17
C SER A 108 21.05 -9.62 0.14
N LEU A 109 19.92 -8.90 0.07
CA LEU A 109 19.05 -8.69 1.23
C LEU A 109 18.45 -10.00 1.76
N ALA A 110 18.07 -10.91 0.88
CA ALA A 110 17.56 -12.22 1.25
C ALA A 110 18.62 -13.09 1.94
N LYS A 111 19.87 -13.08 1.44
CA LYS A 111 21.01 -13.75 2.08
C LYS A 111 21.32 -13.16 3.45
N LEU A 112 21.31 -11.83 3.58
CA LEU A 112 21.47 -11.16 4.87
C LEU A 112 20.41 -11.61 5.88
N ALA A 113 19.15 -11.67 5.45
CA ALA A 113 18.04 -12.13 6.29
C ALA A 113 18.20 -13.60 6.71
N GLN A 114 18.65 -14.48 5.82
CA GLN A 114 18.96 -15.88 6.13
C GLN A 114 20.08 -16.00 7.17
N ALA A 115 21.18 -15.28 6.98
CA ALA A 115 22.30 -15.29 7.93
C ALA A 115 21.86 -14.82 9.32
N ARG A 116 21.09 -13.73 9.39
CA ARG A 116 20.53 -13.21 10.66
C ARG A 116 19.59 -14.22 11.34
N GLN A 117 18.80 -14.96 10.55
CA GLN A 117 17.90 -16.00 11.04
C GLN A 117 18.69 -17.16 11.67
N GLN A 118 19.76 -17.62 10.99
CA GLN A 118 20.63 -18.69 11.49
C GLN A 118 21.33 -18.30 12.80
N GLU A 119 21.86 -17.07 12.89
CA GLU A 119 22.41 -16.54 14.14
C GLU A 119 21.37 -16.53 15.26
N GLY A 120 20.12 -16.18 14.95
CA GLY A 120 19.01 -16.21 15.90
C GLY A 120 18.70 -17.61 16.41
N PHE A 121 18.68 -18.61 15.53
CA PHE A 121 18.48 -20.00 15.91
C PHE A 121 19.64 -20.54 16.76
N ARG A 122 20.88 -20.24 16.39
CA ARG A 122 22.06 -20.63 17.17
C ARG A 122 22.01 -20.05 18.58
N ALA A 123 21.72 -18.74 18.70
CA ALA A 123 21.61 -18.08 20.00
C ALA A 123 20.49 -18.68 20.86
N ALA A 124 19.38 -19.10 20.27
CA ALA A 124 18.26 -19.72 21.00
C ALA A 124 18.54 -21.16 21.46
N LEU A 125 19.39 -21.90 20.74
CA LEU A 125 19.79 -23.26 21.12
C LEU A 125 20.94 -23.28 22.14
N GLY A 126 21.71 -22.19 22.24
CA GLY A 126 22.84 -22.08 23.17
C GLY A 126 22.43 -21.83 24.62
N SER A 127 23.39 -21.95 25.54
CA SER A 127 23.21 -21.71 26.98
C SER A 127 23.28 -20.24 27.41
N GLY A 128 23.33 -19.29 26.45
CA GLY A 128 23.45 -17.85 26.71
C GLY A 128 24.85 -17.36 27.08
N SER A 129 25.84 -18.26 27.17
CA SER A 129 27.24 -17.91 27.43
C SER A 129 28.01 -17.48 26.18
N GLU A 130 27.52 -17.80 24.97
CA GLU A 130 28.15 -17.41 23.70
C GLU A 130 27.93 -15.92 23.39
N PRO A 131 28.92 -15.22 22.82
CA PRO A 131 28.75 -13.83 22.41
C PRO A 131 27.71 -13.69 21.29
N PRO A 132 27.04 -12.53 21.18
CA PRO A 132 26.09 -12.29 20.09
C PRO A 132 26.79 -12.36 18.72
N GLY A 133 26.10 -12.99 17.76
CA GLY A 133 26.47 -13.05 16.35
C GLY A 133 26.80 -11.68 15.74
N VAL A 134 27.53 -11.67 14.63
CA VAL A 134 28.06 -10.43 14.04
C VAL A 134 26.92 -9.53 13.56
N LEU A 135 25.89 -10.11 12.93
CA LEU A 135 24.73 -9.38 12.42
C LEU A 135 23.67 -9.09 13.49
N SER A 136 23.77 -9.71 14.67
CA SER A 136 22.85 -9.49 15.79
C SER A 136 23.25 -8.34 16.71
N ARG A 137 24.46 -7.78 16.53
CA ARG A 137 24.92 -6.59 17.25
C ARG A 137 24.11 -5.37 16.81
N VAL A 138 23.47 -4.71 17.78
CA VAL A 138 22.69 -3.49 17.53
C VAL A 138 23.59 -2.29 17.81
N VAL A 139 23.63 -1.35 16.86
CA VAL A 139 24.28 -0.06 17.07
C VAL A 139 23.39 0.77 18.00
N LEU A 140 23.87 1.04 19.21
CA LEU A 140 23.22 1.96 20.13
C LEU A 140 23.50 3.38 19.64
N LEU A 141 22.45 4.10 19.25
CA LEU A 141 22.52 5.53 18.99
C LEU A 141 22.63 6.24 20.34
N GLN A 142 23.70 7.03 20.52
CA GLN A 142 23.87 7.94 21.67
C GLN A 142 22.87 9.09 21.61
#